data_AF-A0AAI9ZDX0-F1
#
_entry.id   AF-A0AAI9ZDX0-F1
#
_cell.length_a   1.000
_cell.length_b   1.000
_cell.length_c   1.000
_cell.angle_alpha   90.00
_cell.angle_beta   90.00
_cell.angle_gamma   90.00
#
_symmetry.space_group_name_H-M   'P 1'
#
loop_
_entity.id
_entity.type
_entity.pdbx_description
1 polymer ?
#
loop_
_entity_poly.entity_id
_entity_poly.type
_entity_poly.pdbx_seq_one_letter_code
_entity_poly.pdbx_strand_id
1 'polypeptide(L)'
;MPSVKNPNGPSKNRLANRALGAKIARRKKSEANRHQIARTDTMRGARPGLMPTSGPNAPMSKKKAKKMEKKIANALRRQMEADGEVVMQGECFW
;
A
#
# COMPACT_ATOMS: atom_id res chain seq x y z
N MET A 1 -45.38 -17.80 38.17
CA MET A 1 -44.81 -17.73 36.81
C MET A 1 -43.98 -16.47 36.68
N PRO A 2 -42.71 -16.52 36.21
CA PRO A 2 -41.92 -15.31 36.03
C PRO A 2 -42.53 -14.48 34.88
N SER A 3 -43.23 -13.40 35.25
CA SER A 3 -43.80 -12.44 34.31
C SER A 3 -42.68 -11.55 33.76
N VAL A 4 -42.08 -11.96 32.65
CA VAL A 4 -41.14 -11.11 31.90
C VAL A 4 -41.93 -10.11 31.07
N LYS A 5 -41.63 -8.81 31.24
CA LYS A 5 -42.32 -7.66 30.62
C LYS A 5 -42.37 -7.71 29.07
N ASN A 6 -41.49 -8.49 28.44
CA ASN A 6 -41.54 -8.78 27.01
C ASN A 6 -40.82 -10.11 26.71
N PRO A 7 -41.53 -11.25 26.63
CA PRO A 7 -40.93 -12.57 26.42
C PRO A 7 -40.27 -12.72 25.04
N ASN A 8 -40.61 -11.86 24.08
CA ASN A 8 -40.09 -11.87 22.72
C ASN A 8 -38.86 -10.95 22.54
N GLY A 9 -38.52 -10.16 23.57
CA GLY A 9 -37.41 -9.21 23.53
C GLY A 9 -36.05 -9.87 23.81
N PRO A 10 -34.97 -9.44 23.14
CA PRO A 10 -33.63 -9.87 23.52
C PRO A 10 -33.30 -9.40 24.95
N SER A 11 -32.69 -10.26 25.75
CA SER A 11 -32.23 -9.89 27.09
C SER A 11 -31.22 -8.74 27.04
N LYS A 12 -31.13 -7.95 28.12
CA LYS A 12 -30.14 -6.86 28.24
C LYS A 12 -28.71 -7.33 27.92
N ASN A 13 -28.36 -8.53 28.36
CA ASN A 13 -27.06 -9.13 28.08
C ASN A 13 -26.84 -9.41 26.59
N ARG A 14 -27.89 -9.87 25.89
CA ARG A 14 -27.82 -10.09 24.43
C ARG A 14 -27.65 -8.77 23.68
N LEU A 15 -28.29 -7.69 24.13
CA LEU A 15 -28.12 -6.35 23.56
C LEU A 15 -26.70 -5.82 23.81
N ALA A 16 -26.18 -5.97 25.03
CA ALA A 16 -24.81 -5.58 25.37
C ALA A 16 -23.77 -6.35 24.52
N ASN A 17 -23.93 -7.66 24.36
CA ASN A 17 -23.04 -8.48 23.52
C ASN A 17 -23.09 -8.07 22.04
N ARG A 18 -24.29 -7.75 21.50
CA ARG A 18 -24.42 -7.22 20.14
C ARG A 18 -23.69 -5.88 19.98
N ALA A 19 -23.84 -4.97 20.93
CA ALA A 19 -23.16 -3.67 20.91
C ALA A 19 -21.63 -3.82 20.99
N LEU A 20 -21.14 -4.73 21.84
CA LEU A 20 -19.71 -5.04 21.95
C LEU A 20 -19.17 -5.63 20.64
N GLY A 21 -19.89 -6.59 20.04
CA GLY A 21 -19.52 -7.17 18.74
C GLY A 21 -19.43 -6.11 17.64
N ALA A 22 -20.40 -5.20 17.58
CA ALA A 22 -20.39 -4.08 16.63
C ALA A 22 -19.20 -3.13 16.86
N LYS A 23 -18.86 -2.83 18.13
CA LYS A 23 -17.69 -1.99 18.48
C LYS A 23 -16.37 -2.63 18.03
N ILE A 24 -16.21 -3.94 18.26
CA ILE A 24 -15.01 -4.69 17.84
C ILE A 24 -14.89 -4.70 16.32
N ALA A 25 -15.98 -4.97 15.60
CA ALA A 25 -15.99 -4.97 14.14
C ALA A 25 -15.63 -3.58 13.57
N ARG A 26 -16.15 -2.50 14.16
CA ARG A 26 -15.81 -1.12 13.78
C ARG A 26 -14.32 -0.83 14.01
N ARG A 27 -13.75 -1.26 15.14
CA ARG A 27 -12.32 -1.10 15.43
C ARG A 27 -11.46 -1.78 14.36
N LYS A 28 -11.75 -3.04 14.03
CA LYS A 28 -11.04 -3.80 12.99
C LYS A 28 -11.10 -3.11 11.62
N LYS A 29 -12.27 -2.61 11.22
CA LYS A 29 -12.44 -1.85 9.96
C LYS A 29 -11.64 -0.55 9.97
N SER A 30 -11.65 0.19 11.07
CA SER A 30 -10.90 1.43 11.21
C SER A 30 -9.38 1.18 11.15
N GLU A 31 -8.89 0.13 11.81
CA GLU A 31 -7.47 -0.24 11.78
C GLU A 31 -7.02 -0.68 10.38
N ALA A 32 -7.85 -1.44 9.66
CA ALA A 32 -7.56 -1.80 8.27
C ALA A 32 -7.50 -0.57 7.34
N ASN A 33 -8.42 0.39 7.49
CA ASN A 33 -8.47 1.59 6.66
C ASN A 33 -7.36 2.61 6.98
N ARG A 34 -6.78 2.59 8.19
CA ARG A 34 -5.74 3.54 8.60
C ARG A 34 -4.46 3.44 7.77
N HIS A 35 -4.15 2.28 7.24
CA HIS A 35 -2.84 2.01 6.65
C HIS A 35 -2.85 1.82 5.14
N GLN A 36 -4.03 1.84 4.50
CA GLN A 36 -4.23 1.75 3.04
C GLN A 36 -3.32 0.71 2.36
N ILE A 37 -3.08 -0.42 3.03
CA ILE A 37 -2.21 -1.49 2.52
C ILE A 37 -3.06 -2.37 1.60
N ALA A 38 -2.60 -2.58 0.37
CA ALA A 38 -3.26 -3.51 -0.54
C ALA A 38 -3.32 -4.92 0.07
N ARG A 39 -4.45 -5.61 -0.09
CA ARG A 39 -4.62 -6.97 0.45
C ARG A 39 -3.53 -7.92 -0.06
N THR A 40 -3.12 -7.80 -1.31
CA THR A 40 -2.01 -8.56 -1.91
C THR A 40 -0.70 -8.35 -1.17
N ASP A 41 -0.40 -7.12 -0.73
CA ASP A 41 0.82 -6.81 0.01
C ASP A 41 0.73 -7.28 1.46
N THR A 42 -0.46 -7.26 2.09
CA THR A 42 -0.65 -7.87 3.42
C THR A 42 -0.35 -9.38 3.40
N MET A 43 -0.71 -10.09 2.33
CA MET A 43 -0.38 -11.52 2.17
C MET A 43 1.12 -11.77 2.02
N ARG A 44 1.87 -10.77 1.53
CA ARG A 44 3.34 -10.78 1.43
C ARG A 44 4.03 -10.26 2.69
N GLY A 45 3.28 -10.04 3.77
CA GLY A 45 3.79 -9.62 5.07
C GLY A 45 3.83 -8.11 5.31
N ALA A 46 3.22 -7.29 4.44
CA ALA A 46 3.10 -5.86 4.71
C ALA A 46 2.20 -5.59 5.92
N ARG A 47 2.67 -4.74 6.83
CA ARG A 47 1.98 -4.33 8.06
C ARG A 47 2.16 -2.82 8.22
N PRO A 48 1.40 -2.17 9.12
CA PRO A 48 1.64 -0.76 9.43
C PRO A 48 3.10 -0.53 9.80
N GLY A 49 3.79 0.34 9.05
CA GLY A 49 5.22 0.62 9.24
C GLY A 49 6.20 -0.45 8.71
N LEU A 50 5.70 -1.55 8.13
CA LEU A 50 6.52 -2.61 7.54
C LEU A 50 6.08 -2.86 6.09
N MET A 51 7.00 -2.64 5.17
CA MET A 51 6.75 -2.88 3.75
C MET A 51 6.68 -4.38 3.42
N PRO A 52 6.06 -4.77 2.28
CA PRO A 52 6.02 -6.17 1.87
C PRO A 52 7.43 -6.73 1.64
N THR A 53 7.59 -8.02 1.90
CA THR A 53 8.88 -8.72 1.74
C THR A 53 9.25 -8.99 0.27
N SER A 54 8.25 -9.02 -0.60
CA SER A 54 8.39 -9.40 -2.01
C SER A 54 7.33 -8.71 -2.89
N GLY A 55 7.52 -8.77 -4.21
CA GLY A 55 6.62 -8.18 -5.19
C GLY A 55 7.03 -6.78 -5.65
N PRO A 56 6.20 -6.13 -6.48
CA PRO A 56 6.53 -4.84 -7.11
C PRO A 56 6.63 -3.69 -6.10
N ASN A 57 5.86 -3.76 -5.01
CA ASN A 57 5.84 -2.75 -3.96
C ASN A 57 6.87 -3.01 -2.84
N ALA A 58 7.73 -4.03 -2.99
CA ALA A 58 8.77 -4.32 -2.02
C ALA A 58 9.91 -3.30 -2.11
N PRO A 59 10.47 -2.86 -0.98
CA PRO A 59 11.53 -1.87 -0.96
C PRO A 59 12.79 -2.45 -1.59
N MET A 60 13.38 -1.72 -2.51
CA MET A 60 14.72 -2.05 -2.99
C MET A 60 15.76 -1.77 -1.91
N SER A 61 16.78 -2.64 -1.82
CA SER A 61 17.96 -2.34 -1.01
C SER A 61 18.59 -1.03 -1.46
N LYS A 62 19.08 -0.23 -0.50
CA LYS A 62 19.75 1.06 -0.75
C LYS A 62 20.86 0.96 -1.80
N LYS A 63 21.61 -0.15 -1.82
CA LYS A 63 22.68 -0.39 -2.80
C LYS A 63 22.12 -0.56 -4.22
N LYS A 64 20.99 -1.26 -4.35
CA LYS A 64 20.33 -1.50 -5.64
C LYS A 64 19.71 -0.22 -6.18
N ALA A 65 19.06 0.57 -5.32
CA ALA A 65 18.51 1.89 -5.67
C ALA A 65 19.59 2.82 -6.25
N LYS A 66 20.70 3.02 -5.52
CA LYS A 66 21.85 3.83 -6.00
C LYS A 66 22.41 3.34 -7.34
N LYS A 67 22.48 2.02 -7.55
CA LYS A 67 22.97 1.45 -8.81
C LYS A 67 22.00 1.72 -9.97
N MET A 68 20.69 1.67 -9.71
CA MET A 68 19.66 1.99 -10.70
C MET A 68 19.68 3.47 -11.06
N GLU A 69 19.76 4.36 -10.07
CA GLU A 69 19.90 5.80 -10.27
C GLU A 69 21.11 6.13 -11.16
N LYS A 70 22.29 5.56 -10.88
CA LYS A 70 23.49 5.76 -11.70
C LYS A 70 23.31 5.27 -13.15
N LYS A 71 22.63 4.12 -13.33
CA LYS A 71 22.35 3.59 -14.68
C LYS A 71 21.40 4.50 -15.45
N ILE A 72 20.36 4.99 -14.80
CA ILE A 72 19.39 5.92 -15.39
C ILE A 72 20.10 7.23 -15.77
N ALA A 73 20.90 7.81 -14.87
CA ALA A 73 21.66 9.02 -15.15
C ALA A 73 22.60 8.86 -16.36
N ASN A 74 23.33 7.74 -16.44
CA ASN A 74 24.20 7.47 -17.59
C ASN A 74 23.40 7.24 -18.89
N ALA A 75 22.26 6.55 -18.82
CA ALA A 75 21.40 6.32 -19.98
C ALA A 75 20.84 7.64 -20.52
N LEU A 76 20.38 8.52 -19.63
CA LEU A 76 19.92 9.87 -20.00
C LEU A 76 21.05 10.69 -20.62
N ARG A 77 22.27 10.63 -20.07
CA ARG A 77 23.42 11.34 -20.65
C ARG A 77 23.74 10.88 -22.07
N ARG A 78 23.70 9.56 -22.32
CA ARG A 78 23.89 8.99 -23.67
C ARG A 78 22.77 9.37 -24.62
N GLN A 79 21.53 9.41 -24.14
CA GLN A 79 20.39 9.86 -24.95
C GLN A 79 20.57 11.33 -25.35
N MET A 80 20.95 12.20 -24.42
CA MET A 80 21.25 13.61 -24.70
C MET A 80 22.42 13.79 -25.66
N GLU A 81 23.49 12.98 -25.53
CA GLU A 81 24.63 12.98 -26.46
C GLU A 81 24.19 12.54 -27.86
N ALA A 82 23.39 11.47 -27.98
CA ALA A 82 22.86 11.01 -29.26
C ALA A 82 21.91 12.05 -29.89
N ASP A 83 21.00 12.63 -29.12
CA ASP A 83 20.09 13.67 -29.59
C ASP A 83 20.87 14.94 -30.00
N GLY A 84 21.97 15.26 -29.30
CA GLY A 84 22.86 16.38 -29.64
C GLY A 84 23.76 16.14 -30.86
N GLU A 85 24.23 14.90 -31.07
CA GLU A 85 24.97 14.49 -32.27
C GLU A 85 24.07 14.50 -33.52
N VAL A 86 22.80 14.15 -33.38
CA VAL A 86 21.81 14.18 -34.48
C VAL A 86 21.51 15.61 -34.94
N VAL A 87 21.50 16.60 -34.03
CA VAL A 87 21.32 18.02 -34.42
C VAL A 87 22.56 18.56 -35.16
N MET A 88 23.79 18.22 -34.71
CA MET A 88 25.00 18.72 -35.37
C MET A 88 25.27 18.10 -36.75
N GLN A 89 24.84 16.86 -37.00
CA GLN A 89 24.94 16.27 -38.35
C GLN A 89 23.89 16.79 -39.34
N GLY A 90 22.87 17.51 -38.87
CA GLY A 90 21.83 18.10 -39.72
C GLY A 90 22.17 19.50 -40.28
N GLU A 91 23.17 20.19 -39.73
CA GLU A 91 23.49 21.58 -40.09
C GLU A 91 24.79 21.74 -40.90
N CYS A 92 25.56 20.66 -41.11
CA CYS A 92 26.79 20.66 -41.92
C CYS A 92 26.58 19.91 -43.24
N PHE A 93 25.77 20.45 -44.15
CA PHE A 93 25.77 20.07 -45.56
C PHE A 93 25.59 21.33 -46.43
N TRP A 94 26.72 21.99 -46.74
CA TRP A 94 26.90 22.95 -47.81
C TRP A 94 28.30 22.78 -48.39
#